data_AF-A0AAN7BG92-F1
#
_entry.id   AF-A0AAN7BG92-F1
#
_cell.length_a   1.000
_cell.length_b   1.000
_cell.length_c   1.000
_cell.angle_alpha   90.00
_cell.angle_beta   90.00
_cell.angle_gamma   90.00
#
_symmetry.space_group_name_H-M   'P 1'
#
loop_
_entity.id
_entity.type
_entity.pdbx_description
1 polymer ?
#
loop_
_entity_poly.entity_id
_entity_poly.type
_entity_poly.pdbx_seq_one_letter_code
_entity_poly.pdbx_strand_id
1 'polypeptide(L)'
;MESLPFEILTEIASHLPKNLSDGDSRLVRPNIAATSRKWQSVIEPLIFSTLDISNTELPKFASAFSGSQSQRRALLKSLKFKIILPTYTKEAYCVFEINEDRATNNFIASNAVYVSHGSR
;
A
#
# COMPACT_ATOMS: atom_id res chain seq x y z
N MET A 1 18.36 11.02 20.79
CA MET A 1 18.15 9.80 19.98
C MET A 1 19.03 9.72 18.73
N GLU A 2 19.55 10.83 18.22
CA GLU A 2 20.42 10.80 17.02
C GLU A 2 21.82 10.20 17.26
N SER A 3 22.26 10.14 18.52
CA SER A 3 23.54 9.58 18.95
C SER A 3 23.61 8.05 18.95
N LEU A 4 22.48 7.36 18.81
CA LEU A 4 22.47 5.90 18.77
C LEU A 4 23.04 5.40 17.43
N PRO A 5 23.88 4.36 17.42
CA PRO A 5 24.34 3.72 16.20
C PRO A 5 23.19 3.21 15.33
N PHE A 6 23.41 3.14 14.02
CA PHE A 6 22.38 2.75 13.06
C PHE A 6 21.89 1.31 13.29
N GLU A 7 22.78 0.42 13.69
CA GLU A 7 22.51 -0.98 13.99
C GLU A 7 21.51 -1.10 15.13
N ILE A 8 21.68 -0.31 16.19
CA ILE A 8 20.78 -0.30 17.35
C ILE A 8 19.40 0.21 16.96
N LEU A 9 19.32 1.25 16.13
CA LEU A 9 18.04 1.75 15.64
C LEU A 9 17.33 0.72 14.76
N THR A 10 18.08 0.00 13.94
CA THR A 10 17.55 -1.06 13.07
C THR A 10 17.00 -2.21 13.89
N GLU A 11 17.73 -2.63 14.91
CA GLU A 11 17.29 -3.65 15.85
C GLU A 11 16.00 -3.21 16.55
N ILE A 12 15.96 -2.00 17.13
CA ILE A 12 14.76 -1.45 17.76
C ILE A 12 13.58 -1.43 16.76
N ALA A 13 13.81 -0.97 15.54
CA ALA A 13 12.77 -0.87 14.52
C ALA A 13 12.21 -2.24 14.12
N SER A 14 13.01 -3.31 14.15
CA SER A 14 12.58 -4.67 13.85
C SER A 14 11.55 -5.19 14.85
N HIS A 15 11.65 -4.77 16.11
CA HIS A 15 10.73 -5.13 17.19
C HIS A 15 9.47 -4.26 17.23
N LEU A 16 9.42 -3.16 16.46
CA LEU A 16 8.23 -2.30 16.44
C LEU A 16 7.06 -3.05 15.79
N PRO A 17 5.89 -3.14 16.44
CA PRO A 17 4.72 -3.73 15.81
C PRO A 17 4.29 -2.86 14.63
N LYS A 18 3.64 -3.48 13.63
CA LYS A 18 3.05 -2.72 12.51
C LYS A 18 1.91 -1.83 13.01
N ASN A 19 1.08 -2.35 13.90
CA ASN A 19 -0.08 -1.69 14.53
C ASN A 19 -0.08 -1.96 16.05
N LEU A 20 -0.59 -1.04 16.87
CA LEU A 20 -0.75 -1.27 18.32
C LEU A 20 -2.06 -2.01 18.56
N SER A 21 -1.99 -3.29 18.92
CA SER A 21 -3.15 -4.14 19.25
C SER A 21 -4.22 -4.26 18.15
N ASP A 22 -4.97 -5.35 18.19
CA ASP A 22 -6.06 -5.66 17.25
C ASP A 22 -7.24 -4.71 17.52
N GLY A 23 -7.14 -3.45 17.05
CA GLY A 23 -8.20 -2.45 17.21
C GLY A 23 -7.75 -0.98 17.30
N ASP A 24 -6.51 -0.68 17.71
CA ASP A 24 -6.03 0.72 17.73
C ASP A 24 -5.40 1.06 16.37
N SER A 25 -6.07 1.91 15.57
CA SER A 25 -5.62 2.32 14.23
C SER A 25 -4.36 3.21 14.23
N ARG A 26 -3.66 3.31 15.36
CA ARG A 26 -2.45 4.14 15.49
C ARG A 26 -1.27 3.46 14.81
N LEU A 27 -0.86 4.04 13.68
CA LEU A 27 0.28 3.60 12.88
C LEU A 27 1.61 3.96 13.57
N VAL A 28 2.21 3.00 14.28
CA VAL A 28 3.47 3.21 15.04
C VAL A 28 4.63 3.56 14.12
N ARG A 29 4.85 2.75 13.08
CA ARG A 29 6.00 2.87 12.21
C ARG A 29 6.01 4.20 11.42
N PRO A 30 4.91 4.61 10.73
CA PRO A 30 4.87 5.90 10.05
C PRO A 30 5.12 7.09 10.98
N ASN A 31 4.57 7.07 12.19
CA ASN A 31 4.76 8.15 13.16
C ASN A 31 6.23 8.29 13.56
N ILE A 32 6.93 7.18 13.79
CA ILE A 32 8.36 7.22 14.12
C ILE A 32 9.20 7.62 12.90
N ALA A 33 8.86 7.14 11.69
CA ALA A 33 9.55 7.53 10.46
C ALA A 33 9.48 9.05 10.19
N ALA A 34 8.41 9.72 10.63
CA ALA A 34 8.23 11.16 10.49
C ALA A 34 9.08 12.00 11.47
N THR A 35 9.67 11.39 12.51
CA THR A 35 10.40 12.12 13.55
C THR A 35 11.78 12.61 13.13
N SER A 36 12.53 11.82 12.33
CA SER A 36 13.85 12.21 11.82
C SER A 36 14.23 11.44 10.56
N ARG A 37 15.17 11.99 9.77
CA ARG A 37 15.70 11.32 8.57
C ARG A 37 16.35 9.97 8.87
N LYS A 38 16.98 9.83 10.04
CA LYS A 38 17.62 8.58 10.46
C LYS A 38 16.56 7.50 10.71
N TRP A 39 15.49 7.83 11.42
CA TRP A 39 14.36 6.92 11.62
C TRP A 39 13.61 6.63 10.33
N GLN A 40 13.46 7.62 9.45
CA GLN A 40 12.91 7.42 8.11
C GLN A 40 13.67 6.33 7.36
N SER A 41 15.00 6.43 7.26
CA SER A 41 15.83 5.45 6.55
C SER A 41 15.77 4.04 7.14
N VAL A 42 15.57 3.91 8.45
CA VAL A 42 15.45 2.61 9.13
C VAL A 42 14.06 2.01 8.97
N ILE A 43 13.01 2.83 9.04
CA ILE A 43 11.63 2.36 9.08
C ILE A 43 11.00 2.22 7.69
N GLU A 44 11.32 3.11 6.75
CA GLU A 44 10.77 3.03 5.39
C GLU A 44 10.98 1.65 4.73
N PRO A 45 12.15 0.98 4.86
CA PRO A 45 12.31 -0.39 4.36
C PRO A 45 11.32 -1.39 4.97
N LEU A 46 10.91 -1.19 6.23
CA LEU A 46 9.97 -2.08 6.93
C LEU A 46 8.51 -1.80 6.58
N ILE A 47 8.19 -0.58 6.14
CA ILE A 47 6.85 -0.17 5.69
C ILE A 47 6.66 -0.55 4.23
N PHE A 48 7.61 -0.16 3.38
CA PHE A 48 7.48 -0.27 1.93
C PHE A 48 7.94 -1.60 1.37
N SER A 49 8.53 -2.52 2.16
CA SER A 49 8.92 -3.85 1.65
C SER A 49 7.75 -4.64 1.10
N THR A 50 6.57 -4.52 1.70
CA THR A 50 5.39 -5.28 1.34
C THR A 50 4.16 -4.40 1.43
N LEU A 51 3.55 -4.13 0.29
CA LEU A 51 2.33 -3.33 0.22
C LEU A 51 1.16 -4.18 -0.24
N ASP A 52 0.00 -3.88 0.32
CA ASP A 52 -1.30 -4.43 -0.08
C ASP A 52 -2.17 -3.23 -0.44
N ILE A 53 -2.47 -3.07 -1.72
CA ILE A 53 -3.22 -1.92 -2.25
C ILE A 53 -4.38 -2.41 -3.11
N SER A 54 -5.42 -1.58 -3.20
CA SER A 54 -6.53 -1.81 -4.12
C SER A 54 -6.48 -0.92 -5.37
N ASN A 55 -7.28 -1.25 -6.38
CA ASN A 55 -7.50 -0.39 -7.56
C ASN A 55 -7.95 1.03 -7.18
N THR A 56 -8.64 1.22 -6.05
CA THR A 56 -9.05 2.54 -5.55
C THR A 56 -7.91 3.38 -4.98
N GLU A 57 -6.77 2.76 -4.67
CA GLU A 57 -5.61 3.39 -4.02
C GLU A 57 -4.45 3.64 -4.99
N LEU A 58 -4.58 3.27 -6.26
CA LEU A 58 -3.57 3.48 -7.30
C LEU A 58 -3.04 4.93 -7.38
N PRO A 59 -3.89 5.98 -7.27
CA PRO A 59 -3.38 7.36 -7.28
C PRO A 59 -2.48 7.67 -6.07
N LYS A 60 -2.86 7.16 -4.88
CA LYS A 60 -2.06 7.34 -3.66
C LYS A 60 -0.74 6.60 -3.78
N PHE A 61 -0.76 5.35 -4.28
CA PHE A 61 0.43 4.58 -4.56
C PHE A 61 1.35 5.31 -5.56
N ALA A 62 0.82 5.81 -6.68
CA ALA A 62 1.59 6.55 -7.66
C ALA A 62 2.26 7.80 -7.06
N SER A 63 1.54 8.55 -6.23
CA SER A 63 2.08 9.74 -5.55
C SER A 63 3.19 9.40 -4.54
N ALA A 64 3.06 8.28 -3.82
CA ALA A 64 4.01 7.87 -2.79
C ALA A 64 5.33 7.31 -3.36
N PHE A 65 5.32 6.83 -4.61
CA PHE A 65 6.45 6.18 -5.28
C PHE A 65 6.99 6.96 -6.48
N SER A 66 6.54 8.17 -6.76
CA SER A 66 6.99 8.96 -7.92
C SER A 66 7.67 10.27 -7.51
N GLY A 67 8.31 10.93 -8.48
CA GLY A 67 9.00 12.20 -8.28
C GLY A 67 10.13 12.11 -7.24
N SER A 68 10.09 13.02 -6.26
CA SER A 68 11.08 13.10 -5.17
C SER A 68 11.10 11.88 -4.24
N GLN A 69 10.08 11.02 -4.31
CA GLN A 69 9.97 9.78 -3.51
C GLN A 69 10.29 8.52 -4.31
N SER A 70 10.83 8.65 -5.52
CA SER A 70 11.17 7.54 -6.42
C SER A 70 12.12 6.51 -5.80
N GLN A 71 12.96 6.90 -4.84
CA GLN A 71 13.86 6.00 -4.11
C GLN A 71 13.12 4.90 -3.34
N ARG A 72 11.86 5.15 -2.92
CA ARG A 72 11.03 4.14 -2.24
C ARG A 72 10.74 2.93 -3.12
N ARG A 73 10.81 3.07 -4.46
CA ARG A 73 10.67 1.94 -5.39
C ARG A 73 11.70 0.83 -5.13
N ALA A 74 12.92 1.20 -4.75
CA ALA A 74 13.97 0.24 -4.44
C ALA A 74 13.72 -0.53 -3.13
N LEU A 75 12.85 -0.02 -2.27
CA LEU A 75 12.48 -0.65 -1.00
C LEU A 75 11.38 -1.71 -1.18
N LEU A 76 10.58 -1.62 -2.24
CA LEU A 76 9.45 -2.50 -2.50
C LEU A 76 9.91 -3.88 -2.98
N LYS A 77 9.58 -4.92 -2.21
CA LYS A 77 9.93 -6.32 -2.52
C LYS A 77 8.71 -7.15 -2.95
N SER A 78 7.53 -6.82 -2.43
CA SER A 78 6.30 -7.55 -2.72
C SER A 78 5.11 -6.59 -2.77
N LEU A 79 4.29 -6.71 -3.81
CA LEU A 79 3.07 -5.93 -3.99
C LEU A 79 1.89 -6.89 -4.15
N LYS A 80 0.93 -6.81 -3.23
CA LYS A 80 -0.38 -7.46 -3.35
C LYS A 80 -1.36 -6.43 -3.89
N PHE A 81 -2.02 -6.77 -4.99
CA PHE A 81 -2.99 -5.90 -5.64
C PHE A 81 -4.38 -6.51 -5.60
N LYS A 82 -5.35 -5.78 -5.05
CA LYS A 82 -6.76 -6.20 -4.97
C LYS A 82 -7.60 -5.39 -5.94
N ILE A 83 -8.32 -6.06 -6.82
CA ILE A 83 -9.30 -5.41 -7.68
C ILE A 83 -10.64 -5.45 -6.96
N ILE A 84 -11.13 -4.28 -6.53
CA ILE A 84 -12.46 -4.13 -5.96
C ILE A 84 -13.44 -3.96 -7.12
N LEU A 85 -14.34 -4.94 -7.27
CA LEU A 85 -15.45 -4.90 -8.21
C LEU A 85 -16.61 -4.05 -7.64
N PRO A 86 -17.55 -3.59 -8.49
CA PRO A 86 -18.74 -2.88 -8.05
C PRO A 86 -19.51 -3.67 -7.00
N THR A 87 -20.17 -2.94 -6.10
CA THR A 87 -21.10 -3.56 -5.16
C THR A 87 -22.35 -3.97 -5.92
N TYR A 88 -22.65 -5.26 -5.90
CA TYR A 88 -23.92 -5.80 -6.41
C TYR A 88 -25.06 -5.48 -5.44
N THR A 89 -26.27 -5.25 -5.97
CA THR A 89 -27.45 -5.08 -5.12
C THR A 89 -27.86 -6.41 -4.50
N LYS A 90 -28.64 -6.38 -3.41
CA LYS A 90 -29.12 -7.61 -2.72
C LYS A 90 -29.86 -8.55 -3.67
N GLU A 91 -30.58 -7.98 -4.61
CA GLU A 91 -31.35 -8.69 -5.63
C GLU A 91 -30.44 -9.38 -6.66
N ALA A 92 -29.25 -8.84 -6.92
CA ALA A 92 -28.29 -9.39 -7.87
C ALA A 92 -27.46 -10.56 -7.32
N TYR A 93 -27.38 -10.77 -5.99
CA TYR A 93 -26.60 -11.89 -5.40
C TYR A 93 -27.14 -13.28 -5.75
N CYS A 94 -28.42 -13.39 -6.10
CA CYS A 94 -29.09 -14.66 -6.41
C CYS A 94 -29.35 -14.85 -7.92
N VAL A 95 -28.84 -13.95 -8.76
CA VAL A 95 -29.04 -13.98 -10.21
C VAL A 95 -27.70 -14.30 -10.88
N PHE A 96 -27.75 -15.10 -11.95
CA PHE A 96 -26.56 -15.36 -12.75
C PHE A 96 -26.04 -14.05 -13.38
N GLU A 97 -24.73 -13.89 -13.40
CA GLU A 97 -24.06 -12.75 -14.05
C GLU A 97 -24.56 -12.63 -15.50
N ILE A 98 -25.13 -11.48 -15.84
CA ILE A 98 -25.53 -11.18 -17.21
C ILE A 98 -24.36 -10.57 -17.99
N ASN A 99 -24.44 -10.57 -19.33
CA ASN A 99 -23.36 -10.09 -20.19
C ASN A 99 -22.94 -8.63 -19.88
N GLU A 100 -23.87 -7.80 -19.41
CA GLU A 100 -23.62 -6.39 -19.01
C GLU A 100 -22.79 -6.29 -17.72
N ASP A 101 -23.10 -7.11 -16.71
CA ASP A 101 -22.31 -7.19 -15.48
C ASP A 101 -20.88 -7.65 -15.79
N ARG A 102 -20.75 -8.67 -16.64
CA ARG A 102 -19.45 -9.17 -17.09
C ARG A 102 -18.66 -8.10 -17.84
N ALA A 103 -19.32 -7.32 -18.69
CA ALA A 103 -18.67 -6.22 -19.40
C ALA A 103 -18.17 -5.14 -18.43
N THR A 104 -18.97 -4.79 -17.43
CA THR A 104 -18.60 -3.82 -16.37
C THR A 104 -17.43 -4.33 -15.53
N ASN A 105 -17.45 -5.59 -15.11
CA ASN A 105 -16.37 -6.24 -14.38
C ASN A 105 -15.06 -6.26 -15.17
N ASN A 106 -15.14 -6.70 -16.44
CA ASN A 106 -13.99 -6.74 -17.33
C ASN A 106 -13.43 -5.35 -17.58
N PHE A 107 -14.28 -4.34 -17.72
CA PHE A 107 -13.85 -2.96 -17.88
C PHE A 107 -13.10 -2.47 -16.63
N ILE A 108 -13.61 -2.70 -15.44
CA ILE A 108 -12.97 -2.26 -14.18
C ILE A 108 -11.66 -3.00 -13.95
N ALA A 109 -11.62 -4.31 -14.18
CA ALA A 109 -10.40 -5.11 -14.08
C ALA A 109 -9.35 -4.65 -15.10
N SER A 110 -9.74 -4.44 -16.35
CA SER A 110 -8.84 -3.98 -17.41
C SER A 110 -8.33 -2.57 -17.12
N ASN A 111 -9.21 -1.63 -16.76
CA ASN A 111 -8.84 -0.25 -16.45
C ASN A 111 -7.87 -0.18 -15.25
N ALA A 112 -8.09 -1.01 -14.22
CA ALA A 112 -7.19 -1.11 -13.07
C ALA A 112 -5.76 -1.53 -13.49
N VAL A 113 -5.63 -2.40 -14.49
CA VAL A 113 -4.34 -2.85 -15.02
C VAL A 113 -3.74 -1.82 -15.99
N TYR A 114 -4.51 -1.25 -16.91
CA TYR A 114 -4.00 -0.30 -17.91
C TYR A 114 -3.57 1.05 -17.33
N VAL A 115 -4.25 1.55 -16.30
CA VAL A 115 -3.85 2.78 -15.59
C VAL A 115 -2.47 2.62 -14.93
N SER A 116 -2.07 1.39 -14.56
CA SER A 116 -0.73 1.12 -14.00
C SER A 116 0.41 1.18 -15.04
N HIS A 117 0.10 1.18 -16.34
CA HIS A 117 1.10 1.22 -17.43
C HIS A 117 1.14 2.57 -18.17
N GLY A 118 0.22 3.49 -17.88
CA GLY A 118 0.04 4.75 -18.59
C GLY A 118 0.83 5.96 -18.06
N SER A 119 1.57 5.85 -16.95
CA SER A 119 2.44 6.94 -16.48
C SER A 119 3.87 6.77 -17.01
N ARG A 120 4.10 7.24 -18.23
CA ARG A 120 5.42 7.59 -18.75
C ARG A 120 5.58 9.11 -18.76
#